data_AF-A0AAN9BE43-F1
#
_entry.id   AF-A0AAN9BE43-F1
#
_cell.length_a   1.000
_cell.length_b   1.000
_cell.length_c   1.000
_cell.angle_alpha   90.00
_cell.angle_beta   90.00
_cell.angle_gamma   90.00
#
_symmetry.space_group_name_H-M   'P 1'
#
loop_
_entity.id
_entity.type
_entity.pdbx_description
1 polymer ?
#
loop_
_entity_poly.entity_id
_entity_poly.type
_entity_poly.pdbx_seq_one_letter_code
_entity_poly.pdbx_strand_id
1 'polypeptide(L)'
;MASSRLLKGVCLACRFSLTNQLQKRVAASTSLPITQIRLKHRSALPPAAEIPEEDLADYEMSSEEFKYVERILPSKTVPPVPHHDSYPTPSGWVPPKESAKSLPYYVRRTKNHMLPIYEEVRNGDTRKLVMIKHIDGDIWAFDADLKAHLQEVTTRKVIATQVHEMGGYLRVKGLVAEEVCQFLLDKGF
;
A
#
# COMPACT_ATOMS: atom_id res chain seq x y z
N MET A 1 -22.14 -56.53 -31.87
CA MET A 1 -21.96 -56.12 -30.46
C MET A 1 -22.53 -54.72 -30.29
N ALA A 2 -23.76 -54.64 -29.78
CA ALA A 2 -24.42 -53.39 -29.45
C ALA A 2 -23.83 -52.83 -28.16
N SER A 3 -23.41 -51.56 -28.17
CA SER A 3 -23.00 -50.85 -26.95
C SER A 3 -23.90 -49.64 -26.79
N SER A 4 -24.91 -49.82 -25.94
CA SER A 4 -25.75 -48.80 -25.36
C SER A 4 -24.91 -47.88 -24.47
N ARG A 5 -24.91 -46.58 -24.74
CA ARG A 5 -24.41 -45.58 -23.79
C ARG A 5 -25.55 -44.74 -23.27
N LEU A 6 -25.72 -44.87 -21.97
CA LEU A 6 -26.71 -44.21 -21.13
C LEU A 6 -26.66 -42.69 -21.23
N LEU A 7 -27.85 -42.12 -21.40
CA LEU A 7 -28.20 -40.75 -21.05
C LEU A 7 -28.14 -40.59 -19.52
N LYS A 8 -27.42 -39.59 -19.02
CA LYS A 8 -27.59 -39.07 -17.65
C LYS A 8 -27.50 -37.54 -17.63
N GLY A 9 -28.69 -36.93 -17.55
CA GLY A 9 -29.04 -35.79 -16.69
C GLY A 9 -28.12 -34.58 -16.69
N VAL A 10 -28.42 -33.60 -17.55
CA VAL A 10 -28.02 -32.21 -17.32
C VAL A 10 -28.96 -31.62 -16.27
N CYS A 11 -28.38 -31.18 -15.16
CA CYS A 11 -29.10 -30.60 -14.03
C CYS A 11 -29.64 -29.22 -14.40
N LEU A 12 -30.91 -29.02 -14.10
CA LEU A 12 -31.72 -27.84 -14.37
C LEU A 12 -31.44 -26.75 -13.33
N ALA A 13 -31.36 -25.51 -13.80
CA ALA A 13 -31.70 -24.27 -13.10
C ALA A 13 -30.87 -23.82 -11.87
N CYS A 14 -30.07 -22.77 -12.06
CA CYS A 14 -30.20 -21.55 -11.23
C CYS A 14 -29.46 -20.37 -11.89
N ARG A 15 -30.16 -19.60 -12.73
CA ARG A 15 -29.73 -18.26 -13.16
C ARG A 15 -30.41 -17.26 -12.24
N PHE A 16 -29.68 -16.72 -11.27
CA PHE A 16 -30.18 -15.60 -10.47
C PHE A 16 -29.80 -14.29 -11.15
N SER A 17 -30.67 -13.86 -12.07
CA SER A 17 -30.69 -12.51 -12.62
C SER A 17 -31.43 -11.61 -11.63
N LEU A 18 -30.70 -10.78 -10.89
CA LEU A 18 -31.30 -9.68 -10.14
C LEU A 18 -31.26 -8.42 -10.99
N THR A 19 -32.35 -8.23 -11.73
CA THR A 19 -32.73 -6.96 -12.32
C THR A 19 -33.02 -5.96 -11.20
N ASN A 20 -32.21 -4.90 -11.17
CA ASN A 20 -32.40 -3.76 -10.29
C ASN A 20 -33.57 -2.90 -10.81
N GLN A 21 -34.75 -3.10 -10.25
CA GLN A 21 -35.92 -2.23 -10.42
C GLN A 21 -36.55 -2.07 -9.05
N LEU A 22 -36.13 -1.05 -8.31
CA LEU A 22 -36.87 -0.53 -7.17
C LEU A 22 -37.40 0.85 -7.52
N GLN A 23 -38.69 0.84 -7.83
CA GLN A 23 -39.53 2.02 -8.04
C GLN A 23 -39.56 2.88 -6.78
N LYS A 24 -39.53 4.19 -7.06
CA LYS A 24 -39.84 5.30 -6.17
C LYS A 24 -41.12 5.03 -5.36
N ARG A 25 -41.00 5.03 -4.04
CA ARG A 25 -42.08 5.43 -3.14
C ARG A 25 -41.56 6.56 -2.26
N VAL A 26 -41.99 7.77 -2.59
CA VAL A 26 -41.88 8.95 -1.73
C VAL A 26 -42.86 8.72 -0.59
N ALA A 27 -42.34 8.33 0.57
CA ALA A 27 -43.10 8.37 1.82
C ALA A 27 -42.87 9.75 2.46
N ALA A 28 -43.97 10.39 2.84
CA ALA A 28 -43.99 11.71 3.45
C ALA A 28 -43.06 11.79 4.66
N SER A 29 -42.24 12.85 4.67
CA SER A 29 -41.45 13.29 5.81
C SER A 29 -42.38 13.70 6.95
N THR A 30 -42.80 12.75 7.79
CA THR A 30 -43.18 13.07 9.15
C THR A 30 -41.88 13.24 9.95
N SER A 31 -41.50 14.50 10.16
CA SER A 31 -40.43 14.85 11.08
C SER A 31 -40.80 14.27 12.44
N LEU A 32 -40.10 13.21 12.85
CA LEU A 32 -40.17 12.75 14.22
C LEU A 32 -39.77 13.94 15.11
N PRO A 33 -40.59 14.34 16.09
CA PRO A 33 -40.19 15.39 17.00
C PRO A 33 -38.87 14.93 17.62
N ILE A 34 -37.87 15.81 17.59
CA ILE A 34 -36.63 15.64 18.32
C ILE A 34 -37.03 15.49 19.79
N THR A 35 -37.29 14.26 20.21
CA THR A 35 -37.35 13.90 21.60
C THR A 35 -35.96 14.19 22.08
N GLN A 36 -35.84 15.25 22.88
CA GLN A 36 -34.63 15.54 23.59
C GLN A 36 -34.26 14.24 24.31
N ILE A 37 -33.24 13.56 23.80
CA ILE A 37 -32.55 12.51 24.54
C ILE A 37 -31.97 13.29 25.71
N ARG A 38 -32.75 13.40 26.77
CA ARG A 38 -32.28 13.88 28.06
C ARG A 38 -31.18 12.90 28.40
N LEU A 39 -29.94 13.32 28.20
CA LEU A 39 -28.76 12.69 28.78
C LEU A 39 -29.11 12.54 30.26
N LYS A 40 -29.63 11.37 30.63
CA LYS A 40 -29.88 11.02 32.02
C LYS A 40 -28.50 11.06 32.62
N HIS A 41 -28.25 12.14 33.35
CA HIS A 41 -27.16 12.40 34.26
C HIS A 41 -26.03 11.38 34.08
N ARG A 42 -24.89 11.79 33.48
CA ARG A 42 -23.64 11.22 33.94
C ARG A 42 -23.68 11.41 35.46
N SER A 43 -23.94 10.34 36.20
CA SER A 43 -23.73 10.35 37.63
C SER A 43 -22.30 10.87 37.79
N ALA A 44 -22.11 11.85 38.67
CA ALA A 44 -20.77 12.15 39.13
C ALA A 44 -20.14 10.80 39.47
N LEU A 45 -18.98 10.49 38.88
CA LEU A 45 -18.20 9.37 39.37
C LEU A 45 -18.13 9.54 40.89
N PRO A 46 -18.41 8.50 41.69
CA PRO A 46 -18.21 8.61 43.11
C PRO A 46 -16.80 9.18 43.31
N PRO A 47 -16.59 10.10 44.29
CA PRO A 47 -15.23 10.52 44.62
C PRO A 47 -14.40 9.26 44.76
N ALA A 48 -13.24 9.20 44.09
CA ALA A 48 -12.40 8.01 44.09
C ALA A 48 -12.29 7.54 45.54
N ALA A 49 -12.91 6.40 45.84
CA ALA A 49 -12.93 5.91 47.21
C ALA A 49 -11.46 5.69 47.58
N GLU A 50 -10.97 6.47 48.54
CA GLU A 50 -9.62 6.30 49.08
C GLU A 50 -9.63 4.95 49.79
N ILE A 51 -9.03 3.95 49.13
CA ILE A 51 -8.86 2.62 49.71
C ILE A 51 -7.89 2.81 50.88
N PRO A 52 -8.26 2.44 52.12
CA PRO A 52 -7.36 2.53 53.26
C PRO A 52 -6.05 1.81 52.95
N GLU A 53 -4.91 2.41 53.29
CA GLU A 53 -3.59 1.83 53.01
C GLU A 53 -3.42 0.44 53.65
N GLU A 54 -4.17 0.16 54.71
CA GLU A 54 -4.23 -1.12 55.44
C GLU A 54 -4.79 -2.29 54.62
N ASP A 55 -5.59 -2.01 53.58
CA ASP A 55 -6.23 -3.03 52.72
C ASP A 55 -5.43 -3.32 51.43
N LEU A 56 -4.28 -2.67 51.24
CA LEU A 56 -3.42 -2.87 50.07
C LEU A 56 -2.54 -4.11 50.26
N ALA A 57 -2.39 -4.90 49.19
CA ALA A 57 -1.44 -6.02 49.20
C ALA A 57 0.01 -5.50 49.17
N ASP A 58 0.89 -6.16 49.92
CA ASP A 58 2.34 -5.93 49.84
C ASP A 58 2.84 -6.16 48.41
N TYR A 59 3.81 -5.35 47.97
CA TYR A 59 4.44 -5.49 46.66
C TYR A 59 5.96 -5.39 46.75
N GLU A 60 6.62 -6.06 45.83
CA GLU A 60 8.07 -5.97 45.63
C GLU A 60 8.35 -5.28 44.29
N MET A 61 9.32 -4.38 44.29
CA MET A 61 9.75 -3.70 43.06
C MET A 61 11.00 -4.37 42.52
N SER A 62 10.89 -4.99 41.34
CA SER A 62 12.01 -5.62 40.65
C SER A 62 12.40 -4.83 39.40
N SER A 63 13.71 -4.60 39.23
CA SER A 63 14.26 -3.87 38.07
C SER A 63 14.72 -4.81 36.94
N GLU A 64 14.96 -6.08 37.24
CA GLU A 64 15.56 -7.04 36.29
C GLU A 64 14.62 -7.44 35.15
N GLU A 65 13.30 -7.46 35.38
CA GLU A 65 12.29 -7.75 34.36
C GLU A 65 12.01 -6.55 33.45
N PHE A 66 12.50 -5.35 33.79
CA PHE A 66 12.24 -4.17 32.97
C PHE A 66 12.84 -4.28 31.55
N LYS A 67 13.87 -5.13 31.36
CA LYS A 67 14.43 -5.49 30.04
C LYS A 67 13.40 -6.05 29.04
N TYR A 68 12.27 -6.57 29.51
CA TYR A 68 11.17 -7.03 28.66
C TYR A 68 10.29 -5.87 28.20
N VAL A 69 10.13 -4.84 29.05
CA VAL A 69 9.41 -3.60 28.72
C VAL A 69 10.18 -2.81 27.66
N GLU A 70 11.51 -2.71 27.81
CA GLU A 70 12.37 -2.02 26.84
C GLU A 70 12.25 -2.57 25.42
N ARG A 71 12.09 -3.90 25.27
CA ARG A 71 11.91 -4.56 23.96
C ARG A 71 10.59 -4.23 23.27
N ILE A 72 9.58 -3.80 24.02
CA ILE A 72 8.26 -3.44 23.49
C ILE A 72 8.25 -1.99 22.98
N LEU A 73 9.20 -1.16 23.46
CA LEU A 73 9.26 0.24 23.05
C LEU A 73 9.57 0.35 21.55
N PRO A 74 8.80 1.17 20.80
CA PRO A 74 9.03 1.33 19.38
C PRO A 74 10.31 2.12 19.11
N SER A 75 11.04 1.75 18.06
CA SER A 75 12.14 2.57 17.56
C SER A 75 11.60 3.86 16.93
N LYS A 76 12.21 5.00 17.27
CA LYS A 76 11.83 6.31 16.71
C LYS A 76 12.33 6.52 15.29
N THR A 77 13.47 5.89 14.97
CA THR A 77 14.21 6.08 13.72
C THR A 77 14.26 4.77 12.96
N VAL A 78 14.18 4.83 11.63
CA VAL A 78 14.35 3.66 10.76
C VAL A 78 15.80 3.17 10.89
N PRO A 79 16.03 1.88 11.13
CA PRO A 79 17.37 1.36 11.25
C PRO A 79 18.15 1.47 9.92
N PRO A 80 19.49 1.58 9.99
CA PRO A 80 20.32 1.43 8.81
C PRO A 80 20.20 0.02 8.22
N VAL A 81 20.50 -0.12 6.94
CA VAL A 81 20.44 -1.42 6.26
C VAL A 81 21.53 -2.35 6.82
N PRO A 82 21.19 -3.60 7.20
CA PRO A 82 22.19 -4.59 7.59
C PRO A 82 23.06 -5.01 6.40
N HIS A 83 24.36 -5.18 6.63
CA HIS A 83 25.27 -5.74 5.63
C HIS A 83 25.03 -7.24 5.46
N HIS A 84 25.00 -7.71 4.21
CA HIS A 84 24.86 -9.12 3.87
C HIS A 84 26.00 -9.54 2.93
N ASP A 85 26.41 -10.81 3.01
CA ASP A 85 27.54 -11.32 2.21
C ASP A 85 27.17 -11.51 0.73
N SER A 86 25.90 -11.79 0.45
CA SER A 86 25.39 -12.05 -0.89
C SER A 86 24.12 -11.24 -1.18
N TYR A 87 24.04 -10.72 -2.39
CA TYR A 87 22.90 -10.01 -2.94
C TYR A 87 22.46 -10.68 -4.25
N PRO A 88 21.14 -10.77 -4.55
CA PRO A 88 20.01 -10.27 -3.76
C PRO A 88 19.80 -11.04 -2.45
N THR A 89 19.16 -10.40 -1.47
CA THR A 89 18.69 -11.08 -0.25
C THR A 89 17.59 -12.09 -0.61
N PRO A 90 17.21 -13.03 0.29
CA PRO A 90 16.09 -13.95 0.04
C PRO A 90 14.76 -13.25 -0.27
N SER A 91 14.59 -11.99 0.15
CA SER A 91 13.45 -11.15 -0.17
C SER A 91 13.54 -10.47 -1.55
N GLY A 92 14.63 -10.67 -2.30
CA GLY A 92 14.88 -10.01 -3.59
C GLY A 92 15.41 -8.58 -3.47
N TRP A 93 15.78 -8.11 -2.28
CA TRP A 93 16.28 -6.75 -2.09
C TRP A 93 17.76 -6.64 -2.51
N VAL A 94 18.09 -5.54 -3.18
CA VAL A 94 19.43 -5.21 -3.67
C VAL A 94 19.80 -3.77 -3.27
N PRO A 95 20.99 -3.54 -2.70
CA PRO A 95 21.47 -2.21 -2.36
C PRO A 95 21.77 -1.38 -3.61
N PRO A 96 21.68 -0.04 -3.52
CA PRO A 96 22.10 0.84 -4.61
C PRO A 96 23.60 0.69 -4.89
N LYS A 97 24.00 0.76 -6.16
CA LYS A 97 25.39 0.69 -6.60
C LYS A 97 26.00 2.09 -6.64
N GLU A 98 27.27 2.22 -6.23
CA GLU A 98 27.99 3.50 -6.27
C GLU A 98 28.16 4.04 -7.71
N SER A 99 28.22 3.16 -8.72
CA SER A 99 28.27 3.53 -10.13
C SER A 99 27.06 4.34 -10.60
N ALA A 100 25.91 4.21 -9.94
CA ALA A 100 24.70 4.95 -10.32
C ALA A 100 24.83 6.46 -10.08
N LYS A 101 25.75 6.89 -9.21
CA LYS A 101 25.95 8.33 -8.90
C LYS A 101 26.64 9.11 -10.02
N SER A 102 27.29 8.44 -10.98
CA SER A 102 27.93 9.10 -12.12
C SER A 102 26.97 9.38 -13.28
N LEU A 103 25.72 8.91 -13.21
CA LEU A 103 24.71 9.14 -14.23
C LEU A 103 24.17 10.58 -14.16
N PRO A 104 23.65 11.13 -15.28
CA PRO A 104 23.11 12.50 -15.30
C PRO A 104 21.84 12.68 -14.46
N TYR A 105 21.20 11.58 -14.07
CA TYR A 105 20.05 11.52 -13.20
C TYR A 105 20.22 10.43 -12.16
N TYR A 106 19.56 10.58 -11.02
CA TYR A 106 19.63 9.65 -9.91
C TYR A 106 18.26 9.47 -9.26
N VAL A 107 17.85 8.23 -9.03
CA VAL A 107 16.60 7.93 -8.33
C VAL A 107 16.91 7.55 -6.89
N ARG A 108 16.49 8.37 -5.93
CA ARG A 108 16.71 8.09 -4.51
C ARG A 108 15.78 7.00 -4.00
N ARG A 109 16.30 6.11 -3.17
CA ARG A 109 15.50 5.19 -2.36
C ARG A 109 14.67 5.94 -1.32
N THR A 110 13.53 5.35 -0.96
CA THR A 110 12.66 5.84 0.13
C THR A 110 13.32 5.65 1.50
N LYS A 111 12.75 6.21 2.57
CA LYS A 111 13.29 6.04 3.93
C LYS A 111 13.42 4.57 4.36
N ASN A 112 12.58 3.70 3.79
CA ASN A 112 12.57 2.26 4.06
C ASN A 112 13.52 1.49 3.12
N HIS A 113 14.41 2.18 2.40
CA HIS A 113 15.37 1.61 1.46
C HIS A 113 14.75 0.91 0.23
N MET A 114 13.50 1.26 -0.10
CA MET A 114 12.75 0.71 -1.25
C MET A 114 12.75 1.66 -2.44
N LEU A 115 12.59 1.10 -3.66
CA LEU A 115 12.42 1.89 -4.87
C LEU A 115 11.12 2.73 -4.81
N PRO A 116 11.14 3.99 -5.25
CA PRO A 116 9.99 4.90 -5.16
C PRO A 116 9.01 4.73 -6.34
N ILE A 117 8.58 3.49 -6.60
CA ILE A 117 7.62 3.13 -7.66
C ILE A 117 6.24 2.93 -7.04
N TYR A 118 5.23 3.57 -7.60
CA TYR A 118 3.86 3.48 -7.11
C TYR A 118 2.90 3.26 -8.29
N GLU A 119 2.10 2.21 -8.21
CA GLU A 119 0.98 2.04 -9.13
C GLU A 119 -0.19 2.92 -8.72
N GLU A 120 -0.80 3.57 -9.69
CA GLU A 120 -1.96 4.41 -9.49
C GLU A 120 -3.09 3.98 -10.45
N VAL A 121 -4.23 3.66 -9.84
CA VAL A 121 -5.44 3.26 -10.55
C VAL A 121 -6.50 4.34 -10.39
N ARG A 122 -7.02 4.87 -11.49
CA ARG A 122 -8.04 5.93 -11.53
C ARG A 122 -9.24 5.52 -12.38
N ASN A 123 -10.36 6.22 -12.21
CA ASN A 123 -11.59 6.06 -12.99
C ASN A 123 -12.11 4.60 -13.00
N GLY A 124 -12.28 3.99 -11.82
CA GLY A 124 -12.82 2.62 -11.70
C GLY A 124 -12.02 1.60 -12.51
N ASP A 125 -10.71 1.53 -12.27
CA ASP A 125 -9.76 0.61 -12.93
C ASP A 125 -9.47 0.85 -14.43
N THR A 126 -10.09 1.86 -15.03
CA THR A 126 -9.88 2.15 -16.47
C THR A 126 -8.52 2.79 -16.73
N ARG A 127 -8.03 3.64 -15.83
CA ARG A 127 -6.76 4.36 -16.00
C ARG A 127 -5.72 3.80 -15.05
N LYS A 128 -4.75 3.08 -15.62
CA LYS A 128 -3.61 2.48 -14.93
C LYS A 128 -2.35 3.27 -15.24
N LEU A 129 -1.67 3.73 -14.20
CA LEU A 129 -0.50 4.59 -14.26
C LEU A 129 0.56 4.04 -13.32
N VAL A 130 1.83 4.28 -13.64
CA VAL A 130 2.95 4.08 -12.73
C VAL A 130 3.58 5.44 -12.46
N MET A 131 3.80 5.76 -11.20
CA MET A 131 4.42 6.99 -10.74
C MET A 131 5.78 6.66 -10.11
N ILE A 132 6.83 7.26 -10.65
CA ILE A 132 8.21 7.14 -10.17
C ILE A 132 8.55 8.47 -9.49
N LYS A 133 8.91 8.44 -8.21
CA LYS A 133 9.24 9.64 -7.42
C LYS A 133 10.74 9.74 -7.13
N HIS A 134 11.14 10.88 -6.55
CA HIS A 134 12.50 11.12 -6.05
C HIS A 134 13.57 11.01 -7.13
N ILE A 135 13.26 11.49 -8.33
CA ILE A 135 14.20 11.63 -9.43
C ILE A 135 14.91 12.98 -9.24
N ASP A 136 16.23 12.93 -9.10
CA ASP A 136 17.11 14.08 -9.04
C ASP A 136 17.96 14.14 -10.33
N GLY A 137 18.42 15.32 -10.72
CA GLY A 137 19.21 15.53 -11.94
C GLY A 137 18.35 15.74 -13.20
N ASP A 138 18.83 15.31 -14.37
CA ASP A 138 18.14 15.51 -15.65
C ASP A 138 17.01 14.48 -15.87
N ILE A 139 15.79 14.92 -15.57
CA ILE A 139 14.58 14.08 -15.68
C ILE A 139 14.22 13.79 -17.15
N TRP A 140 14.62 14.62 -18.11
CA TRP A 140 14.35 14.37 -19.53
C TRP A 140 15.23 13.26 -20.07
N ALA A 141 16.51 13.23 -19.66
CA ALA A 141 17.39 12.10 -19.94
C ALA A 141 16.84 10.80 -19.34
N PHE A 142 16.32 10.84 -18.10
CA PHE A 142 15.65 9.69 -17.48
C PHE A 142 14.42 9.23 -18.27
N ASP A 143 13.56 10.15 -18.70
CA ASP A 143 12.35 9.83 -19.48
C ASP A 143 12.68 9.21 -20.84
N ALA A 144 13.73 9.70 -21.52
CA ALA A 144 14.19 9.15 -22.79
C ALA A 144 14.71 7.70 -22.64
N ASP A 145 15.59 7.46 -21.66
CA ASP A 145 16.14 6.12 -21.38
C ASP A 145 15.02 5.14 -20.97
N LEU A 146 14.09 5.60 -20.12
CA LEU A 146 12.98 4.77 -19.67
C LEU A 146 12.03 4.41 -20.82
N LYS A 147 11.73 5.37 -21.71
CA LYS A 147 10.92 5.11 -22.90
C LYS A 147 11.58 4.08 -23.80
N ALA A 148 12.88 4.18 -24.04
CA ALA A 148 13.62 3.22 -24.86
C ALA A 148 13.53 1.81 -24.28
N HIS A 149 13.79 1.66 -22.98
CA HIS A 149 13.69 0.37 -22.28
C HIS A 149 12.27 -0.22 -22.35
N LEU A 150 11.24 0.57 -22.05
CA LEU A 150 9.88 0.07 -22.05
C LEU A 150 9.35 -0.23 -23.48
N GLN A 151 9.84 0.46 -24.51
CA GLN A 151 9.52 0.14 -25.91
C GLN A 151 10.09 -1.23 -26.30
N GLU A 152 11.29 -1.56 -25.83
CA GLU A 152 11.92 -2.87 -26.04
C GLU A 152 11.14 -3.99 -25.34
N VAL A 153 10.79 -3.80 -24.06
CA VAL A 153 10.14 -4.86 -23.27
C VAL A 153 8.66 -5.07 -23.65
N THR A 154 7.88 -3.99 -23.82
CA THR A 154 6.43 -4.11 -24.03
C THR A 154 6.03 -4.22 -25.51
N THR A 155 6.97 -4.13 -26.46
CA THR A 155 6.74 -4.12 -27.93
C THR A 155 5.77 -3.01 -28.40
N ARG A 156 5.44 -2.06 -27.52
CA ARG A 156 4.51 -0.95 -27.82
C ARG A 156 5.27 0.17 -28.50
N LYS A 157 4.73 0.68 -29.61
CA LYS A 157 5.37 1.74 -30.40
C LYS A 157 5.50 3.07 -29.64
N VAL A 158 4.48 3.46 -28.87
CA VAL A 158 4.46 4.77 -28.20
C VAL A 158 4.02 4.61 -26.76
N ILE A 159 4.86 5.10 -25.85
CA ILE A 159 4.61 5.13 -24.42
C ILE A 159 4.35 6.58 -24.01
N ALA A 160 3.15 6.82 -23.52
CA ALA A 160 2.78 8.12 -23.00
C ALA A 160 3.35 8.29 -21.60
N THR A 161 4.24 9.27 -21.45
CA THR A 161 4.80 9.68 -20.15
C THR A 161 4.46 11.14 -19.88
N GLN A 162 4.47 11.50 -18.61
CA GLN A 162 4.28 12.86 -18.13
C GLN A 162 5.39 13.17 -17.14
N VAL A 163 6.24 14.13 -17.50
CA VAL A 163 7.32 14.66 -16.67
C VAL A 163 6.79 15.77 -15.77
N HIS A 164 7.18 15.76 -14.50
CA HIS A 164 6.94 16.85 -13.57
C HIS A 164 8.24 17.25 -12.86
N GLU A 165 8.97 18.17 -13.47
CA GLU A 165 10.32 18.57 -13.06
C GLU A 165 10.39 19.08 -11.62
N MET A 166 9.56 20.09 -11.29
CA MET A 166 9.56 20.72 -9.97
C MET A 166 9.27 19.75 -8.81
N GLY A 167 8.60 18.65 -9.11
CA GLY A 167 8.24 17.62 -8.13
C GLY A 167 9.18 16.42 -8.12
N GLY A 168 10.10 16.34 -9.08
CA GLY A 168 11.02 15.21 -9.24
C GLY A 168 10.29 13.88 -9.43
N TYR A 169 9.22 13.85 -10.23
CA TYR A 169 8.49 12.62 -10.52
C TYR A 169 8.06 12.49 -11.98
N LEU A 170 7.96 11.23 -12.42
CA LEU A 170 7.52 10.83 -13.75
C LEU A 170 6.28 9.95 -13.63
N ARG A 171 5.28 10.18 -14.48
CA ARG A 171 4.13 9.27 -14.63
C ARG A 171 4.18 8.57 -15.97
N VAL A 172 4.04 7.26 -15.97
CA VAL A 172 4.00 6.40 -17.15
C VAL A 172 2.61 5.79 -17.26
N LYS A 173 2.05 5.77 -18.47
CA LYS A 173 0.75 5.13 -18.72
C LYS A 173 0.91 3.62 -18.92
N GLY A 174 0.15 2.84 -18.15
CA GLY A 174 0.14 1.38 -18.19
C GLY A 174 0.33 0.75 -16.82
N LEU A 175 0.15 -0.57 -16.74
CA LEU A 175 0.68 -1.40 -15.65
C LEU A 175 2.05 -1.87 -16.12
N VAL A 176 3.09 -1.14 -15.74
CA VAL A 176 4.48 -1.42 -16.15
C VAL A 176 5.44 -1.32 -14.95
N ALA A 177 4.94 -1.60 -13.75
CA ALA A 177 5.72 -1.35 -12.53
C ALA A 177 6.90 -2.32 -12.39
N GLU A 178 6.74 -3.57 -12.85
CA GLU A 178 7.77 -4.60 -12.78
C GLU A 178 8.92 -4.29 -13.75
N GLU A 179 8.60 -3.88 -14.97
CA GLU A 179 9.55 -3.50 -16.00
C GLU A 179 10.31 -2.24 -15.60
N VAL A 180 9.63 -1.28 -14.97
CA VAL A 180 10.28 -0.10 -14.38
C VAL A 180 11.19 -0.51 -13.21
N CYS A 181 10.77 -1.46 -12.38
CA CYS A 181 11.59 -1.97 -11.27
C CYS A 181 12.88 -2.60 -11.78
N GLN A 182 12.78 -3.46 -12.79
CA GLN A 182 13.93 -4.09 -13.45
C GLN A 182 14.89 -3.04 -14.02
N PHE A 183 14.37 -2.06 -14.76
CA PHE A 183 15.18 -0.96 -15.30
C PHE A 183 15.97 -0.21 -14.22
N LEU A 184 15.34 0.11 -13.08
CA LEU A 184 16.03 0.81 -12.00
C LEU A 184 17.10 -0.06 -11.33
N LEU A 185 16.83 -1.36 -11.18
CA LEU A 185 17.81 -2.32 -10.64
C LEU A 185 19.01 -2.52 -11.58
N ASP A 186 18.77 -2.57 -12.88
CA ASP A 186 19.80 -2.72 -13.90
C ASP A 186 20.75 -1.52 -13.93
N LYS A 187 20.19 -0.30 -13.85
CA LYS A 187 20.97 0.94 -13.71
C LYS A 187 21.67 1.03 -12.34
N GLY A 188 21.18 0.31 -11.34
CA GLY A 188 21.79 0.20 -10.00
C GLY A 188 21.35 1.30 -9.01
N PHE A 189 20.16 1.87 -9.18
CA PHE A 189 19.58 2.86 -8.26
C PHE A 189 19.04 2.23 -6.98
#